data_AF-A0A941MXY1-F1
#
_entry.id   AF-A0A941MXY1-F1
#
_cell.length_a   1.000
_cell.length_b   1.000
_cell.length_c   1.000
_cell.angle_alpha   90.00
_cell.angle_beta   90.00
_cell.angle_gamma   90.00
#
_symmetry.space_group_name_H-M   'P 1'
#
loop_
_entity.id
_entity.type
_entity.pdbx_description
1 polymer ?
#
loop_
_entity_poly.entity_id
_entity_poly.type
_entity_poly.pdbx_seq_one_letter_code
_entity_poly.pdbx_strand_id
1 'polypeptide(L)' 'MSNLLIHSRSGPDSKLHLEVPVGEPNADFEVEILVRSKKMSGEGWPPSYFDLFGSVTDETFVRPPQGELPAPAELP' A
#
# COMPACT_ATOMS: atom_id res chain seq x y z
N MET A 1 7.77 6.58 30.71
CA MET A 1 7.92 5.83 29.44
C MET A 1 8.00 6.85 28.31
N SER A 2 9.17 7.01 27.72
CA SER A 2 9.38 7.93 26.60
C SER A 2 9.21 7.13 25.31
N ASN A 3 8.28 7.52 24.45
CA ASN A 3 8.00 6.81 23.20
C ASN A 3 8.71 7.53 22.04
N LEU A 4 9.56 6.82 21.30
CA LEU A 4 10.37 7.38 20.21
C LEU A 4 9.92 6.77 18.88
N LEU A 5 9.46 7.61 17.96
CA LEU A 5 9.02 7.18 16.63
C LEU A 5 10.13 7.46 15.60
N ILE A 6 10.88 6.42 15.21
CA ILE A 6 11.93 6.51 14.19
C ILE A 6 11.38 6.01 12.84
N HIS A 7 11.59 6.77 11.76
CA HIS A 7 11.25 6.36 10.40
C HIS A 7 12.54 6.06 9.63
N SER A 8 12.77 4.79 9.31
CA SER A 8 13.94 4.33 8.58
C SER A 8 13.53 3.31 7.52
N ARG A 9 14.18 3.34 6.35
CA ARG A 9 14.00 2.38 5.26
C ARG A 9 15.17 1.38 5.31
N SER A 10 14.88 0.10 5.09
CA SER A 10 15.92 -0.93 5.02
C SER A 10 16.92 -0.64 3.91
N GLY A 11 18.20 -0.91 4.20
CA GLY A 11 19.30 -0.76 3.25
C GLY A 11 19.35 -1.88 2.20
N PRO A 12 20.27 -1.78 1.23
CA PRO A 12 20.51 -2.81 0.21
C PRO A 12 21.05 -4.13 0.79
N ASP A 13 21.48 -4.14 2.05
CA ASP A 13 21.90 -5.30 2.83
C ASP A 13 20.72 -6.07 3.46
N SER A 14 19.48 -5.66 3.17
CA SER A 14 18.25 -6.21 3.74
C SER A 14 18.14 -6.05 5.26
N LYS A 15 18.84 -5.07 5.86
CA LYS A 15 18.78 -4.77 7.30
C LYS A 15 18.19 -3.39 7.57
N LEU A 16 17.51 -3.27 8.70
CA LEU A 16 17.03 -2.00 9.24
C LEU A 16 18.05 -1.50 10.28
N HIS A 17 18.71 -0.38 9.98
CA HIS A 17 19.64 0.27 10.90
C HIS A 17 18.86 1.31 11.73
N LEU A 18 18.88 1.15 13.06
CA LEU A 18 18.25 2.05 14.02
C LEU A 18 19.33 2.59 14.97
N GLU A 19 19.51 3.91 14.99
CA GLU A 19 20.40 4.59 15.93
C GLU A 19 19.56 5.22 17.04
N VAL A 20 19.80 4.81 18.29
CA VAL A 20 19.10 5.32 19.47
C VAL A 20 20.04 6.24 20.23
N PRO A 21 19.81 7.57 20.23
CA PRO A 21 20.63 8.49 21.01
C PRO A 21 20.29 8.34 22.49
N VAL A 22 21.26 7.89 23.30
CA VAL A 22 21.06 7.60 24.73
C VAL A 22 21.64 8.67 25.67
N GLY A 23 22.36 9.67 25.14
CA GLY A 23 22.80 10.85 25.89
C GLY A 23 23.92 10.62 26.92
N GLU A 24 24.09 9.40 27.44
CA GLU A 24 25.17 9.02 28.35
C GLU A 24 26.08 7.95 27.73
N PRO A 25 27.40 8.21 27.65
CA PRO A 25 28.37 7.20 27.22
C PRO A 25 28.63 6.17 28.34
N ASN A 26 28.91 4.92 27.97
CA ASN A 26 29.27 3.83 28.89
C ASN A 26 28.20 3.48 29.95
N ALA A 27 26.93 3.72 29.65
CA ALA A 27 25.81 3.30 30.47
C ALA A 27 25.10 2.08 29.84
N ASP A 28 24.54 1.23 30.70
CA ASP A 28 23.76 0.08 30.28
C ASP A 28 22.31 0.50 30.03
N PHE A 29 21.78 0.16 28.86
CA PHE A 29 20.40 0.45 28.48
C PHE A 29 19.68 -0.82 28.08
N GLU A 30 18.50 -1.05 28.64
CA GLU A 30 17.59 -2.08 28.18
C GLU A 30 16.70 -1.50 27.06
N VAL A 31 16.71 -2.17 25.90
CA VAL A 31 15.98 -1.71 24.71
C VAL A 31 15.05 -2.82 24.22
N GLU A 32 13.75 -2.56 24.26
CA GLU A 32 12.73 -3.44 23.67
C GLU A 32 12.33 -2.92 22.29
N ILE A 33 12.55 -3.74 21.24
CA ILE A 33 12.25 -3.36 19.85
C ILE A 33 11.08 -4.19 19.33
N LEU A 34 9.96 -3.52 19.04
CA LEU A 34 8.82 -4.13 18.37
C LEU A 34 8.81 -3.77 16.87
N VAL A 35 9.21 -4.71 16.02
CA VAL A 35 9.14 -4.54 14.56
C VAL A 35 7.78 -5.01 14.05
N ARG A 36 7.04 -4.13 13.38
CA ARG A 36 5.80 -4.48 12.66
C ARG A 36 6.01 -4.18 11.19
N SER A 37 5.53 -5.05 10.31
CA SER A 37 5.47 -4.70 8.89
C SER A 37 4.55 -3.49 8.75
N LYS A 38 5.06 -2.42 8.13
CA LYS A 38 4.21 -1.31 7.73
C LYS A 38 3.36 -1.87 6.59
N LYS A 39 2.07 -2.13 6.86
CA LYS A 39 1.10 -2.34 5.78
C LYS A 39 1.27 -1.13 4.84
N MET A 40 1.62 -1.39 3.58
CA MET A 40 1.59 -0.35 2.57
C MET A 40 0.14 0.13 2.51
N SER A 41 -0.14 1.25 3.17
CA SER A 41 -1.34 2.04 2.93
C SER A 41 -1.24 2.57 1.50
N GLY A 42 -1.61 1.72 0.53
CA GLY A 42 -1.36 1.98 -0.88
C GLY A 42 -1.35 0.76 -1.80
N GLU A 43 -1.41 -0.48 -1.29
CA GLU A 43 -1.64 -1.66 -2.16
C GLU A 43 -3.12 -1.81 -2.58
N GLY A 44 -3.97 -0.87 -2.19
CA GLY A 44 -5.36 -0.80 -2.61
C GLY A 44 -5.63 0.46 -3.42
N TRP A 45 -6.73 0.44 -4.15
CA TRP A 45 -7.28 1.63 -4.78
C TRP A 45 -7.43 2.76 -3.74
N PRO A 46 -7.16 4.03 -4.11
CA PRO A 46 -7.31 5.14 -3.18
C PRO A 46 -8.74 5.18 -2.62
N PRO A 47 -8.95 5.73 -1.42
CA PRO A 47 -10.29 5.97 -0.90
C PRO A 47 -11.16 6.64 -1.97
N SER A 48 -12.40 6.18 -2.11
CA SER A 48 -13.36 6.65 -3.12
C SER A 48 -13.03 6.35 -4.60
N TYR A 49 -12.01 5.55 -4.91
CA TYR A 49 -11.77 5.10 -6.29
C TYR A 49 -13.00 4.41 -6.91
N PHE A 50 -13.69 3.58 -6.13
CA PHE A 50 -14.91 2.91 -6.59
C PHE A 50 -16.15 3.81 -6.61
N ASP A 51 -16.07 5.02 -6.07
CA ASP A 51 -17.16 6.00 -6.17
C ASP A 51 -17.19 6.66 -7.57
N LEU A 52 -16.10 6.51 -8.33
CA LEU A 52 -15.95 7.03 -9.69
C LEU A 52 -16.56 6.13 -10.77
N PHE A 53 -17.08 4.94 -10.42
CA PHE A 53 -17.77 4.10 -11.40
C PHE A 53 -18.99 4.82 -11.97
N GLY A 54 -19.02 5.01 -13.29
CA GLY A 54 -20.09 5.74 -13.96
C GLY A 54 -20.01 7.26 -13.79
N SER A 55 -18.88 7.82 -13.34
CA SER A 55 -18.68 9.28 -13.22
C SER A 55 -18.52 10.02 -14.54
N VAL A 56 -18.52 9.31 -15.68
CA VAL A 56 -18.50 9.93 -17.00
C VAL A 56 -19.86 10.60 -17.27
N THR A 57 -19.86 11.93 -17.32
CA THR A 57 -21.05 12.75 -17.62
C THR A 57 -21.09 13.24 -19.07
N ASP A 58 -20.12 12.82 -19.88
CA ASP A 58 -20.02 13.20 -21.28
C ASP A 58 -21.10 12.49 -22.10
N GLU A 59 -22.04 13.27 -22.64
CA GLU A 59 -23.14 12.77 -23.48
C GLU A 59 -22.66 12.13 -24.78
N THR A 60 -21.43 12.42 -25.21
CA THR A 60 -20.81 11.78 -26.38
C THR A 60 -20.24 10.40 -26.07
N PHE A 61 -20.10 10.05 -24.78
CA PHE A 61 -19.64 8.74 -24.33
C PHE A 61 -20.78 7.71 -24.41
N VAL A 62 -21.13 7.34 -25.64
CA VAL A 62 -22.17 6.36 -25.95
C VAL A 62 -21.56 5.01 -26.34
N ARG A 63 -22.22 3.93 -25.92
CA ARG A 63 -21.85 2.59 -26.37
C ARG A 63 -22.21 2.44 -27.86
N PRO A 64 -21.27 2.09 -28.75
CA PRO A 64 -21.58 1.83 -30.14
C PRO A 64 -22.44 0.55 -30.29
N PRO A 65 -23.18 0.40 -31.40
CA PRO A 65 -23.92 -0.82 -31.69
C PRO A 65 -23.01 -2.04 -31.54
N GLN A 66 -23.44 -3.01 -30.73
CA GLN A 66 -22.77 -4.29 -30.63
C GLN A 66 -23.37 -5.24 -31.66
N GLY A 67 -22.51 -6.11 -32.21
CA GLY A 67 -22.99 -7.21 -33.04
C GLY A 67 -23.82 -8.23 -32.25
N GLU A 68 -24.39 -9.19 -32.96
CA GLU A 68 -25.11 -10.30 -32.35
C GLU A 68 -24.13 -11.23 -31.61
N LEU A 69 -24.60 -11.81 -30.50
CA LEU A 69 -23.86 -12.84 -29.79
C LEU A 69 -23.70 -14.06 -30.72
N PRO A 70 -22.49 -14.58 -30.94
CA PRO A 70 -22.31 -15.78 -31.74
C PRO A 70 -23.03 -16.97 -31.07
N ALA A 71 -23.47 -17.93 -31.89
CA ALA A 71 -24.04 -19.17 -31.37
C ALA A 71 -23.04 -19.86 -30.42
N PRO A 72 -23.52 -20.48 -29.33
CA PRO A 72 -22.66 -21.28 -28.45
C PRO A 72 -21.88 -22.31 -29.26
N ALA A 73 -20.59 -22.45 -28.99
CA ALA A 73 -19.80 -23.52 -29.57
C ALA A 73 -20.33 -24.87 -29.09
N GLU A 74 -20.60 -25.80 -30.03
CA GLU A 74 -20.82 -27.20 -29.67
C GLU A 74 -19.48 -27.78 -29.18
N LEU A 75 -19.42 -28.13 -27.90
CA LEU A 75 -18.26 -28.82 -27.33
C LEU A 75 -18.38 -30.32 -27.67
N PRO A 76 -17.30 -30.97 -28.16
CA PRO A 76 -17.28 -32.39 -28.51
C PRO A 76 -17.37 -33.31 -27.29
#